data_AF-A0A3M7C160-F1
#
_entry.id   AF-A0A3M7C160-F1
#
_cell.length_a   1.000
_cell.length_b   1.000
_cell.length_c   1.000
_cell.angle_alpha   90.00
_cell.angle_beta   90.00
_cell.angle_gamma   90.00
#
_symmetry.space_group_name_H-M   'P 1'
#
loop_
_entity.id
_entity.type
_entity.pdbx_description
1 polymer ?
#
loop_
_entity_poly.entity_id
_entity_poly.type
_entity_poly.pdbx_seq_one_letter_code
_entity_poly.pdbx_strand_id
1 'polypeptide(L)'
;MEVDQETFIPGRHKLDAGQTLSPDLSTYEMLHTLESTWPCLSFDVIKDNLGDNRRTYPATVYAVGGTQAAQGRERENQLMVMKMSGLSRNDQAGNIDSDEEEDDDEETADPILENKSIPLTSTTNRVRAHQTPQASASTPPTTLTASMQESGDVLIHDITHHLQAFDTPGYQIPASATKPLSTIRAHKKNEGYALDWSPLVPAGKLLTGDCTGSIFATTRTEGGGFVTDTNAYTGHTGSVEELQWSPNERNVFASASSDGTVKIWDARSKSRKHAISVQVSNTDANVLSWSRQTPHLLASGHDDGSWSVWDLRQWKSPDTAAQSKPVANFNFHKEQITSLEWHPTDDSIVSVCSGDNTLTLWDLAVELDDEESKYTADVKDVPPQLLFVHYMEQVKENHWHPQIPGAIMATGGSGFGVFKTISV
;
A
#
# COMPACT_ATOMS: atom_id res chain seq x y z
N MET A 1 -10.36 -33.56 13.85
CA MET A 1 -10.48 -33.47 12.38
C MET A 1 -9.13 -33.85 11.84
N GLU A 2 -9.05 -34.84 10.95
CA GLU A 2 -7.82 -35.06 10.18
C GLU A 2 -7.59 -33.80 9.35
N VAL A 3 -6.49 -33.11 9.61
CA VAL A 3 -6.03 -31.98 8.79
C VAL A 3 -5.28 -32.62 7.65
N ASP A 4 -5.78 -32.48 6.44
CA ASP A 4 -5.02 -32.84 5.25
C ASP A 4 -3.80 -31.90 5.19
N GLN A 5 -2.60 -32.48 5.18
CA GLN A 5 -1.34 -31.73 5.18
C GLN A 5 -0.88 -31.37 3.76
N GLU A 6 -1.68 -31.67 2.73
CA GLU A 6 -1.34 -31.29 1.36
C GLU A 6 -1.32 -29.76 1.18
N THR A 7 -0.23 -29.24 0.61
CA THR A 7 -0.08 -27.83 0.31
C THR A 7 -1.12 -27.39 -0.72
N PHE A 8 -1.97 -26.43 -0.36
CA PHE A 8 -2.88 -25.81 -1.31
C PHE A 8 -2.11 -24.95 -2.31
N ILE A 9 -2.33 -25.19 -3.61
CA ILE A 9 -1.68 -24.46 -4.70
C ILE A 9 -2.79 -23.74 -5.45
N PRO A 10 -2.85 -22.39 -5.38
CA PRO A 10 -3.82 -21.60 -6.13
C PRO A 10 -3.82 -21.98 -7.62
N GLY A 11 -5.01 -22.18 -8.18
CA GLY A 11 -5.19 -22.56 -9.58
C GLY A 11 -5.05 -24.05 -9.90
N ARG A 12 -4.47 -24.87 -9.00
CA ARG A 12 -4.45 -26.34 -9.13
C ARG A 12 -5.45 -27.02 -8.20
N HIS A 13 -5.52 -26.54 -6.97
CA HIS A 13 -6.43 -27.04 -5.97
C HIS A 13 -7.69 -26.16 -5.93
N LYS A 14 -8.84 -26.80 -5.73
CA LYS A 14 -10.13 -26.13 -5.51
C LYS A 14 -10.65 -26.59 -4.16
N LEU A 15 -10.95 -25.63 -3.28
CA LEU A 15 -11.57 -25.93 -2.00
C LEU A 15 -12.96 -26.51 -2.23
N ASP A 16 -13.21 -27.69 -1.67
CA ASP A 16 -14.54 -28.27 -1.60
C ASP A 16 -15.40 -27.54 -0.55
N ALA A 17 -16.71 -27.68 -0.67
CA ALA A 17 -17.65 -27.05 0.25
C ALA A 17 -17.39 -27.51 1.71
N GLY A 18 -17.06 -26.56 2.58
CA GLY A 18 -16.76 -26.81 3.99
C GLY A 18 -15.28 -27.03 4.31
N GLN A 19 -14.39 -27.05 3.31
CA GLN A 19 -12.94 -27.00 3.56
C GLN A 19 -12.50 -25.56 3.86
N THR A 20 -11.49 -25.43 4.72
CA THR A 20 -10.86 -24.16 5.10
C THR A 20 -9.35 -24.28 4.96
N LEU A 21 -8.68 -23.22 4.52
CA LEU A 21 -7.23 -23.15 4.52
C LEU A 21 -6.71 -22.71 5.89
N SER A 22 -5.65 -23.34 6.35
CA SER A 22 -4.83 -22.86 7.46
C SER A 22 -3.45 -22.49 6.93
N PRO A 23 -2.87 -21.33 7.34
CA PRO A 23 -1.52 -21.00 6.94
C PRO A 23 -0.52 -22.01 7.53
N ASP A 24 0.51 -22.35 6.76
CA ASP A 24 1.68 -23.04 7.30
C ASP A 24 2.50 -22.04 8.12
N LEU A 25 2.35 -22.13 9.44
CA LEU A 25 2.97 -21.26 10.42
C LEU A 25 4.51 -21.30 10.40
N SER A 26 5.13 -22.40 9.95
CA SER A 26 6.59 -22.50 9.86
C SER A 26 7.21 -21.53 8.85
N THR A 27 6.39 -21.00 7.92
CA THR A 27 6.83 -20.08 6.87
C THR A 27 6.74 -18.59 7.26
N TYR A 28 6.28 -18.31 8.48
CA TYR A 28 6.13 -16.95 9.01
C TYR A 28 6.97 -16.77 10.28
N GLU A 29 7.77 -15.71 10.34
CA GLU A 29 8.36 -15.24 11.60
C GLU A 29 7.32 -14.57 12.49
N MET A 30 6.32 -13.91 11.89
CA MET A 30 5.24 -13.22 12.59
C MET A 30 3.99 -13.28 11.70
N LEU A 31 2.82 -13.58 12.27
CA LEU A 31 1.55 -13.56 11.57
C LEU A 31 0.42 -13.23 12.54
N HIS A 32 -0.19 -12.05 12.37
CA HIS A 32 -1.30 -11.57 13.20
C HIS A 32 -2.42 -11.01 12.33
N THR A 33 -3.66 -11.31 12.72
CA THR A 33 -4.86 -10.72 12.11
C THR A 33 -5.60 -9.95 13.19
N LEU A 34 -5.89 -8.67 12.93
CA LEU A 34 -6.58 -7.78 13.84
C LEU A 34 -7.86 -7.26 13.20
N GLU A 35 -9.00 -7.61 13.79
CA GLU A 35 -10.32 -7.20 13.28
C GLU A 35 -10.61 -5.73 13.58
N SER A 36 -11.17 -5.03 12.60
CA SER A 36 -11.67 -3.66 12.75
C SER A 36 -13.19 -3.63 12.66
N THR A 37 -13.82 -2.61 13.25
CA THR A 37 -15.29 -2.47 13.22
C THR A 37 -15.84 -2.32 11.80
N TRP A 38 -15.09 -1.61 10.95
CA TRP A 38 -15.39 -1.43 9.54
C TRP A 38 -14.17 -1.78 8.71
N PRO A 39 -14.33 -2.38 7.52
CA PRO A 39 -13.22 -2.62 6.62
C PRO A 39 -12.65 -1.29 6.14
N CYS A 40 -11.37 -1.30 5.76
CA CYS A 40 -10.72 -0.16 5.13
C CYS A 40 -10.29 -0.56 3.72
N LEU A 41 -10.68 0.22 2.70
CA LEU A 41 -10.09 0.06 1.36
C LEU A 41 -8.61 0.38 1.37
N SER A 42 -8.26 1.38 2.18
CA SER A 42 -6.94 1.95 2.18
C SER A 42 -6.50 2.32 3.59
N PHE A 43 -5.20 2.16 3.80
CA PHE A 43 -4.51 2.59 5.00
C PHE A 43 -3.11 3.10 4.62
N ASP A 44 -2.38 3.64 5.59
CA ASP A 44 -0.96 3.92 5.43
C ASP A 44 -0.24 3.66 6.76
N VAL A 45 1.02 3.22 6.67
CA VAL A 45 1.86 2.92 7.84
C VAL A 45 2.56 4.19 8.31
N ILE A 46 2.47 4.47 9.61
CA ILE A 46 3.06 5.66 10.21
C ILE A 46 4.41 5.30 10.81
N LYS A 47 5.45 6.04 10.42
CA LYS A 47 6.74 5.97 11.12
C LYS A 47 6.60 6.49 12.55
N ASP A 48 7.04 5.67 13.50
CA ASP A 48 7.01 5.93 14.93
C ASP A 48 8.40 6.31 15.46
N ASN A 49 8.47 6.56 16.77
CA ASN A 49 9.69 6.95 17.48
C ASN A 49 10.37 5.77 18.19
N LEU A 50 10.03 4.52 17.87
CA LEU A 50 10.59 3.30 18.48
C LEU A 50 11.92 2.88 17.82
N GLY A 51 12.35 3.61 16.79
CA GLY A 51 13.60 3.37 16.08
C GLY A 51 13.41 2.71 14.71
N ASP A 52 14.48 2.71 13.91
CA ASP A 52 14.54 2.06 12.60
C ASP A 52 15.16 0.66 12.72
N ASN A 53 14.92 -0.20 11.73
CA ASN A 53 15.43 -1.57 11.69
C ASN A 53 15.09 -2.42 12.93
N ARG A 54 13.88 -2.26 13.46
CA ARG A 54 13.38 -3.01 14.62
C ARG A 54 13.23 -4.48 14.27
N ARG A 55 13.90 -5.34 15.04
CA ARG A 55 13.90 -6.82 14.87
C ARG A 55 13.47 -7.57 16.14
N THR A 56 13.18 -6.84 17.21
CA THR A 56 12.76 -7.39 18.50
C THR A 56 11.25 -7.55 18.58
N TYR A 57 10.81 -8.61 19.25
CA TYR A 57 9.40 -8.90 19.51
C TYR A 57 9.07 -8.69 21.00
N PRO A 58 7.79 -8.44 21.35
CA PRO A 58 6.66 -8.18 20.45
C PRO A 58 6.83 -6.85 19.69
N ALA A 59 6.45 -6.85 18.41
CA ALA A 59 6.48 -5.65 17.59
C ALA A 59 5.27 -4.74 17.90
N THR A 60 5.44 -3.47 17.55
CA THR A 60 4.38 -2.45 17.56
C THR A 60 4.36 -1.75 16.21
N VAL A 61 3.16 -1.52 15.66
CA VAL A 61 2.90 -0.85 14.38
C VAL A 61 1.90 0.28 14.58
N TYR A 62 2.15 1.43 13.97
CA TYR A 62 1.21 2.55 13.93
C TYR A 62 0.72 2.72 12.49
N ALA A 63 -0.58 2.96 12.32
CA ALA A 63 -1.18 3.09 11.00
C ALA A 63 -2.37 4.07 11.03
N VAL A 64 -2.84 4.47 9.85
CA VAL A 64 -4.10 5.20 9.71
C VAL A 64 -4.91 4.59 8.57
N GLY A 65 -6.17 4.24 8.85
CA GLY A 65 -7.09 3.64 7.87
C GLY A 65 -8.32 4.52 7.65
N GLY A 66 -8.87 4.48 6.44
CA GLY A 66 -10.15 5.08 6.12
C GLY A 66 -11.24 4.02 6.03
N THR A 67 -12.27 4.10 6.86
CA THR A 67 -13.30 3.06 6.92
C THR A 67 -14.28 3.11 5.75
N GLN A 68 -14.94 1.97 5.52
CA GLN A 68 -16.16 1.85 4.73
C GLN A 68 -17.31 1.32 5.59
N ALA A 69 -18.12 2.23 6.10
CA ALA A 69 -19.35 1.86 6.77
C ALA A 69 -20.36 1.27 5.77
N ALA A 70 -21.17 0.33 6.24
CA ALA A 70 -22.22 -0.27 5.40
C ALA A 70 -23.21 0.80 4.88
N GLN A 71 -23.83 0.51 3.74
CA GLN A 71 -24.86 1.36 3.14
C GLN A 71 -25.95 1.73 4.16
N GLY A 72 -26.30 3.02 4.25
CA GLY A 72 -27.24 3.57 5.23
C GLY A 72 -26.61 3.91 6.59
N ARG A 73 -25.31 3.61 6.80
CA ARG A 73 -24.54 3.95 8.01
C ARG A 73 -23.37 4.89 7.68
N GLU A 74 -23.51 5.72 6.66
CA GLU A 74 -22.42 6.57 6.12
C GLU A 74 -21.82 7.52 7.17
N ARG A 75 -22.59 7.89 8.20
CA ARG A 75 -22.15 8.72 9.33
C ARG A 75 -21.26 8.00 10.34
N GLU A 76 -21.09 6.69 10.19
CA GLU A 76 -20.20 5.88 10.99
C GLU A 76 -18.82 5.73 10.35
N ASN A 77 -18.63 6.30 9.16
CA ASN A 77 -17.31 6.41 8.56
C ASN A 77 -16.38 7.24 9.44
N GLN A 78 -15.14 6.83 9.52
CA GLN A 78 -14.11 7.41 10.37
C GLN A 78 -12.74 7.31 9.68
N LEU A 79 -11.86 8.26 9.99
CA LEU A 79 -10.44 8.07 9.86
C LEU A 79 -9.96 7.42 11.16
N MET A 80 -9.48 6.18 11.06
CA MET A 80 -9.08 5.34 12.18
C MET A 80 -7.57 5.41 12.35
N VAL A 81 -7.09 6.16 13.34
CA VAL A 81 -5.68 6.18 13.73
C VAL A 81 -5.45 4.99 14.65
N MET A 82 -4.45 4.16 14.37
CA MET A 82 -4.31 2.83 14.95
C MET A 82 -2.93 2.63 15.59
N LYS A 83 -2.91 1.86 16.68
CA LYS A 83 -1.73 1.25 17.27
C LYS A 83 -2.00 -0.24 17.44
N MET A 84 -1.14 -1.05 16.83
CA MET A 84 -1.15 -2.51 16.92
C MET A 84 0.06 -2.92 17.76
N SER A 85 -0.15 -3.54 18.92
CA SER A 85 0.92 -3.94 19.85
C SER A 85 0.77 -5.40 20.25
N GLY A 86 1.79 -5.98 20.88
CA GLY A 86 1.77 -7.40 21.25
C GLY A 86 1.94 -8.33 20.04
N LEU A 87 2.52 -7.83 18.93
CA LEU A 87 2.74 -8.62 17.73
C LEU A 87 3.95 -9.52 17.93
N SER A 88 3.75 -10.67 18.58
CA SER A 88 4.80 -11.62 18.95
C SER A 88 5.34 -12.40 17.75
N ARG A 89 6.54 -12.99 17.93
CA ARG A 89 7.08 -13.96 16.98
C ARG A 89 6.19 -15.22 16.99
N ASN A 90 6.20 -15.95 15.90
CA ASN A 90 5.52 -17.24 15.82
C ASN A 90 6.42 -18.34 16.42
N ASP A 91 5.99 -19.00 17.49
CA ASP A 91 6.82 -19.96 18.25
C ASP A 91 7.29 -21.15 17.40
N GLN A 92 6.50 -21.54 16.39
CA GLN A 92 6.85 -22.64 15.49
C GLN A 92 7.99 -22.31 14.51
N ALA A 93 8.34 -21.03 14.33
CA ALA A 93 9.50 -20.62 13.54
C ALA A 93 10.84 -20.79 14.30
N GLY A 94 10.81 -20.97 15.62
CA GLY A 94 12.01 -21.14 16.46
C GLY A 94 12.58 -22.56 16.49
N ASN A 95 11.82 -23.57 16.04
CA ASN A 95 12.17 -24.99 16.23
C ASN A 95 13.07 -25.59 15.13
N ILE A 96 13.67 -24.77 14.27
CA ILE A 96 14.47 -25.27 13.14
C ILE A 96 15.98 -25.33 13.47
N ASP A 97 16.49 -24.65 14.51
CA ASP A 97 17.97 -24.63 14.71
C ASP A 97 18.52 -24.35 16.14
N SER A 98 17.80 -24.61 17.23
CA SER A 98 18.39 -24.48 18.58
C SER A 98 18.03 -25.60 19.54
N ASP A 99 19.02 -26.43 19.87
CA ASP A 99 19.10 -27.29 21.07
C ASP A 99 19.27 -26.43 22.35
N GLU A 100 18.49 -25.36 22.50
CA GLU A 100 18.48 -24.56 23.73
C GLU A 100 17.11 -24.70 24.39
N GLU A 101 17.11 -25.37 25.55
CA GLU A 101 15.98 -25.35 26.48
C GLU A 101 15.80 -23.91 26.95
N GLU A 102 14.81 -23.19 26.39
CA GLU A 102 14.43 -21.86 26.88
C GLU A 102 13.15 -21.95 27.70
N ASP A 103 13.21 -21.28 28.87
CA ASP A 103 12.22 -21.27 29.93
C ASP A 103 10.80 -20.88 29.44
N ASP A 104 9.84 -21.74 29.75
CA ASP A 104 8.40 -21.75 29.41
C ASP A 104 7.57 -20.59 30.04
N ASP A 105 8.08 -19.35 30.10
CA ASP A 105 7.41 -18.23 30.80
C ASP A 105 7.27 -16.92 29.98
N GLU A 106 7.52 -16.90 28.66
CA GLU A 106 7.04 -15.79 27.82
C GLU A 106 5.56 -16.01 27.44
N GLU A 107 4.63 -15.54 28.29
CA GLU A 107 3.21 -15.44 27.93
C GLU A 107 3.09 -14.70 26.59
N THR A 108 2.76 -15.43 25.52
CA THR A 108 2.40 -14.89 24.22
C THR A 108 1.14 -14.03 24.38
N ALA A 109 1.31 -12.74 24.65
CA ALA A 109 0.19 -11.83 24.79
C ALA A 109 -0.57 -11.70 23.46
N ASP A 110 -1.90 -11.76 23.50
CA ASP A 110 -2.75 -11.56 22.32
C ASP A 110 -2.47 -10.19 21.68
N PRO A 111 -2.46 -10.09 20.34
CA PRO A 111 -2.25 -8.83 19.66
C PRO A 111 -3.41 -7.85 19.95
N ILE A 112 -3.07 -6.60 20.23
CA ILE A 112 -4.04 -5.56 20.60
C ILE A 112 -4.11 -4.51 19.49
N LEU A 113 -5.32 -4.24 19.00
CA LEU A 113 -5.63 -3.10 18.15
C LEU A 113 -6.31 -1.98 18.96
N GLU A 114 -5.57 -0.94 19.27
CA GLU A 114 -6.12 0.30 19.80
C GLU A 114 -6.39 1.30 18.67
N ASN A 115 -7.50 2.03 18.74
CA ASN A 115 -7.81 3.08 17.77
C ASN A 115 -8.29 4.40 18.40
N LYS A 116 -8.02 5.50 17.70
CA LYS A 116 -8.59 6.84 17.93
C LYS A 116 -9.19 7.32 16.62
N SER A 117 -10.46 7.74 16.67
CA SER A 117 -11.22 8.02 15.46
C SER A 117 -11.47 9.51 15.24
N ILE A 118 -11.39 9.92 13.98
CA ILE A 118 -11.90 11.21 13.49
C ILE A 118 -13.17 10.92 12.67
N PRO A 119 -14.35 11.43 13.06
CA PRO A 119 -15.58 11.21 12.32
C PRO A 119 -15.52 11.75 10.89
N LEU A 120 -15.97 10.95 9.93
CA LEU A 120 -16.14 11.31 8.53
C LEU A 120 -17.62 11.21 8.14
N THR A 121 -17.97 11.87 7.04
CA THR A 121 -19.36 11.88 6.52
C THR A 121 -19.54 11.05 5.26
N SER A 122 -18.46 10.42 4.78
CA SER A 122 -18.41 9.64 3.55
C SER A 122 -17.40 8.52 3.70
N THR A 123 -17.51 7.53 2.84
CA THR A 123 -16.50 6.48 2.67
C THR A 123 -15.17 7.08 2.23
N THR A 124 -14.07 6.54 2.77
CA THR A 124 -12.72 6.87 2.30
C THR A 124 -12.25 5.86 1.26
N ASN A 125 -11.92 6.35 0.07
CA ASN A 125 -11.43 5.55 -1.04
C ASN A 125 -9.93 5.30 -0.98
N ARG A 126 -9.17 6.35 -0.63
CA ARG A 126 -7.72 6.28 -0.41
C ARG A 126 -7.29 7.20 0.71
N VAL A 127 -6.35 6.73 1.52
CA VAL A 127 -5.66 7.55 2.52
C VAL A 127 -4.14 7.42 2.35
N ARG A 128 -3.43 8.54 2.44
CA ARG A 128 -1.97 8.56 2.59
C ARG A 128 -1.55 9.51 3.69
N ALA A 129 -0.55 9.09 4.44
CA ALA A 129 0.10 9.86 5.48
C ALA A 129 1.35 10.57 4.95
N HIS A 130 1.69 11.69 5.57
CA HIS A 130 2.90 12.45 5.29
C HIS A 130 3.41 13.08 6.58
N GLN A 131 4.61 12.71 6.97
CA GLN A 131 5.29 13.33 8.11
C GLN A 131 6.16 14.49 7.64
N THR A 132 5.88 15.66 8.19
CA THR A 132 6.76 16.82 8.02
C THR A 132 8.07 16.60 8.79
N PRO A 133 9.20 17.21 8.37
CA PRO A 133 10.44 17.12 9.12
C PRO A 133 10.26 17.58 10.56
N GLN A 134 10.95 16.89 11.47
CA GLN A 134 10.98 17.26 12.87
C GLN A 134 11.54 18.68 13.03
N ALA A 135 10.78 19.58 13.67
CA ALA A 135 11.21 20.97 13.86
C ALA A 135 12.32 21.11 14.90
N SER A 136 12.30 20.28 15.95
CA SER A 136 13.32 20.21 17.00
C SER A 136 13.27 18.85 17.71
N ALA A 137 14.33 18.46 18.41
CA ALA A 137 14.34 17.22 19.21
C ALA A 137 13.16 17.12 20.20
N SER A 138 12.63 18.26 20.67
CA SER A 138 11.49 18.35 21.60
C SER A 138 10.12 18.44 20.93
N THR A 139 10.05 18.59 19.60
CA THR A 139 8.79 18.75 18.86
C THR A 139 8.69 17.62 17.83
N PRO A 140 7.82 16.62 18.02
CA PRO A 140 7.72 15.51 17.08
C PRO A 140 7.27 15.99 15.69
N PRO A 141 7.56 15.21 14.64
CA PRO A 141 7.01 15.43 13.30
C PRO A 141 5.49 15.64 13.33
N THR A 142 5.00 16.66 12.61
CA THR A 142 3.56 16.73 12.33
C THR A 142 3.21 15.63 11.33
N THR A 143 2.26 14.77 11.69
CA THR A 143 1.74 13.70 10.83
C THR A 143 0.45 14.17 10.17
N LEU A 144 0.54 14.50 8.89
CA LEU A 144 -0.61 14.88 8.07
C LEU A 144 -1.18 13.64 7.39
N THR A 145 -2.48 13.63 7.16
CA THR A 145 -3.14 12.61 6.33
C THR A 145 -4.00 13.30 5.30
N ALA A 146 -4.02 12.80 4.06
CA ALA A 146 -5.02 13.18 3.08
C ALA A 146 -5.92 11.97 2.79
N SER A 147 -7.23 12.16 2.91
CA SER A 147 -8.23 11.12 2.64
C SER A 147 -9.14 11.54 1.49
N MET A 148 -9.06 10.81 0.37
CA MET A 148 -9.95 10.95 -0.78
C MET A 148 -11.28 10.29 -0.45
N GLN A 149 -12.37 11.05 -0.46
CA GLN A 149 -13.70 10.55 -0.13
C GLN A 149 -14.49 10.19 -1.40
N GLU A 150 -15.43 9.25 -1.30
CA GLU A 150 -16.39 8.92 -2.39
C GLU A 150 -17.17 10.17 -2.87
N SER A 151 -17.36 11.14 -1.98
CA SER A 151 -18.02 12.43 -2.29
C SER A 151 -17.20 13.35 -3.20
N GLY A 152 -15.94 13.02 -3.50
CA GLY A 152 -14.99 13.83 -4.26
C GLY A 152 -14.28 14.93 -3.46
N ASP A 153 -14.62 15.12 -2.18
CA ASP A 153 -13.86 15.97 -1.27
C ASP A 153 -12.57 15.23 -0.83
N VAL A 154 -11.43 15.93 -0.78
CA VAL A 154 -10.21 15.41 -0.14
C VAL A 154 -10.03 16.14 1.19
N LEU A 155 -9.94 15.39 2.29
CA LEU A 155 -9.79 15.97 3.63
C LEU A 155 -8.35 15.83 4.09
N ILE A 156 -7.75 16.94 4.52
CA ILE A 156 -6.42 16.94 5.13
C ILE A 156 -6.57 17.11 6.65
N HIS A 157 -6.10 16.13 7.41
CA HIS A 157 -6.09 16.15 8.88
C HIS A 157 -4.67 16.14 9.44
N ASP A 158 -4.52 16.64 10.66
CA ASP A 158 -3.33 16.44 11.49
C ASP A 158 -3.67 15.41 12.58
N ILE A 159 -3.05 14.24 12.49
CA ILE A 159 -3.29 13.12 13.40
C ILE A 159 -2.25 13.05 14.53
N THR A 160 -1.35 14.03 14.67
CA THR A 160 -0.28 14.02 15.67
C THR A 160 -0.81 13.88 17.09
N HIS A 161 -1.92 14.58 17.41
CA HIS A 161 -2.59 14.47 18.71
C HIS A 161 -3.15 13.06 18.98
N HIS A 162 -3.60 12.36 17.93
CA HIS A 162 -4.16 11.01 18.05
C HIS A 162 -3.07 9.99 18.32
N LEU A 163 -1.94 10.11 17.62
CA LEU A 163 -0.75 9.29 17.85
C LEU A 163 -0.20 9.50 19.27
N GLN A 164 -0.04 10.75 19.70
CA GLN A 164 0.43 11.07 21.05
C GLN A 164 -0.46 10.47 22.16
N ALA A 165 -1.77 10.37 21.91
CA ALA A 165 -2.72 9.85 22.88
C ALA A 165 -2.52 8.36 23.20
N PHE A 166 -1.87 7.58 22.32
CA PHE A 166 -1.56 6.18 22.60
C PHE A 166 -0.40 6.03 23.59
N ASP A 167 0.55 6.96 23.58
CA ASP A 167 1.82 6.82 24.30
C ASP A 167 1.89 7.72 25.55
N THR A 168 0.92 8.61 25.71
CA THR A 168 0.84 9.55 26.84
C THR A 168 -0.41 9.29 27.68
N PRO A 169 -0.30 8.55 28.80
CA PRO A 169 -1.44 8.31 29.69
C PRO A 169 -2.13 9.59 30.12
N GLY A 170 -3.46 9.62 30.02
CA GLY A 170 -4.29 10.77 30.39
C GLY A 170 -4.32 11.91 29.36
N TYR A 171 -3.59 11.80 28.24
CA TYR A 171 -3.62 12.81 27.19
C TYR A 171 -5.02 12.94 26.58
N GLN A 172 -5.53 14.17 26.54
CA GLN A 172 -6.83 14.49 25.98
C GLN A 172 -6.64 15.07 24.58
N ILE A 173 -7.17 14.39 23.57
CA ILE A 173 -7.17 14.88 22.20
C ILE A 173 -8.03 16.16 22.14
N PRO A 174 -7.49 17.31 21.71
CA PRO A 174 -8.27 18.54 21.61
C PRO A 174 -9.44 18.35 20.64
N ALA A 175 -10.62 18.90 20.98
CA ALA A 175 -11.78 18.83 20.07
C ALA A 175 -11.56 19.51 18.71
N SER A 176 -10.55 20.38 18.58
CA SER A 176 -10.12 20.95 17.31
C SER A 176 -9.36 19.98 16.42
N ALA A 177 -8.73 18.93 16.98
CA ALA A 177 -7.92 17.97 16.24
C ALA A 177 -8.76 17.03 15.35
N THR A 178 -10.09 16.96 15.57
CA THR A 178 -11.01 16.21 14.72
C THR A 178 -11.48 17.02 13.50
N LYS A 179 -11.12 18.30 13.40
CA LYS A 179 -11.48 19.13 12.25
C LYS A 179 -10.39 19.03 11.18
N PRO A 180 -10.77 18.97 9.88
CA PRO A 180 -9.79 19.01 8.82
C PRO A 180 -9.07 20.36 8.81
N LEU A 181 -7.76 20.33 8.59
CA LEU A 181 -6.94 21.52 8.31
C LEU A 181 -7.33 22.16 6.96
N SER A 182 -7.72 21.32 6.00
CA SER A 182 -8.20 21.75 4.69
C SER A 182 -9.17 20.73 4.11
N THR A 183 -10.10 21.23 3.29
CA THR A 183 -10.91 20.39 2.40
C THR A 183 -10.72 20.85 0.96
N ILE A 184 -10.14 19.99 0.13
CA ILE A 184 -9.96 20.24 -1.29
C ILE A 184 -11.25 19.84 -2.01
N ARG A 185 -11.84 20.80 -2.74
CA ARG A 185 -13.09 20.62 -3.50
C ARG A 185 -12.90 20.76 -5.02
N ALA A 186 -11.65 20.70 -5.47
CA ALA A 186 -11.28 20.94 -6.86
C ALA A 186 -11.91 19.91 -7.82
N HIS A 187 -12.16 18.69 -7.34
CA HIS A 187 -12.80 17.60 -8.08
C HIS A 187 -14.31 17.77 -8.30
N LYS A 188 -14.95 18.82 -7.75
CA LYS A 188 -16.37 19.16 -8.01
C LYS A 188 -17.36 17.99 -7.81
N LYS A 189 -17.15 17.19 -6.76
CA LYS A 189 -17.93 16.00 -6.42
C LYS A 189 -17.72 14.78 -7.33
N ASN A 190 -16.70 14.81 -8.19
CA ASN A 190 -16.26 13.59 -8.85
C ASN A 190 -15.47 12.76 -7.86
N GLU A 191 -15.90 11.52 -7.67
CA GLU A 191 -15.18 10.51 -6.91
C GLU A 191 -13.78 10.26 -7.49
N GLY A 192 -12.87 9.76 -6.67
CA GLY A 192 -11.58 9.28 -7.14
C GLY A 192 -10.87 8.38 -6.15
N TYR A 193 -9.79 7.78 -6.62
CA TYR A 193 -9.00 6.81 -5.88
C TYR A 193 -7.52 7.20 -5.82
N ALA A 194 -6.99 7.94 -6.79
CA ALA A 194 -5.56 8.25 -6.84
C ALA A 194 -5.14 9.41 -5.91
N LEU A 195 -4.13 9.18 -5.08
CA LEU A 195 -3.63 10.14 -4.09
C LEU A 195 -2.17 9.85 -3.72
N ASP A 196 -1.30 10.86 -3.77
CA ASP A 196 0.09 10.70 -3.33
C ASP A 196 0.76 12.00 -2.84
N TRP A 197 1.56 11.87 -1.79
CA TRP A 197 2.37 12.94 -1.22
C TRP A 197 3.77 12.92 -1.81
N SER A 198 4.30 14.09 -2.18
CA SER A 198 5.63 14.19 -2.74
C SER A 198 6.70 13.89 -1.69
N PRO A 199 7.53 12.84 -1.87
CA PRO A 199 8.61 12.53 -0.94
C PRO A 199 9.72 13.60 -0.97
N LEU A 200 9.77 14.40 -2.04
CA LEU A 200 10.80 15.42 -2.25
C LEU A 200 10.37 16.82 -1.81
N VAL A 201 9.12 17.02 -1.36
CA VAL A 201 8.63 18.29 -0.81
C VAL A 201 8.17 18.08 0.63
N PRO A 202 9.09 18.05 1.61
CA PRO A 202 8.79 17.67 2.99
C PRO A 202 7.77 18.59 3.68
N ALA A 203 7.66 19.84 3.24
CA ALA A 203 6.65 20.77 3.73
C ALA A 203 5.21 20.34 3.41
N GLY A 204 5.00 19.49 2.39
CA GLY A 204 3.71 18.98 1.96
C GLY A 204 3.34 19.44 0.55
N LYS A 205 3.32 18.50 -0.40
CA LYS A 205 2.77 18.67 -1.75
C LYS A 205 2.04 17.38 -2.13
N LEU A 206 0.77 17.50 -2.50
CA LEU A 206 -0.16 16.41 -2.71
C LEU A 206 -0.63 16.40 -4.16
N LEU A 207 -0.76 15.21 -4.75
CA LEU A 207 -1.54 14.98 -5.97
C LEU A 207 -2.83 14.24 -5.62
N THR A 208 -3.90 14.58 -6.32
CA THR A 208 -5.19 13.90 -6.22
C THR A 208 -5.79 13.73 -7.62
N GLY A 209 -6.31 12.54 -7.93
CA GLY A 209 -6.88 12.20 -9.24
C GLY A 209 -8.30 11.67 -9.10
N ASP A 210 -9.18 12.01 -10.05
CA ASP A 210 -10.58 11.58 -10.06
C ASP A 210 -10.96 10.67 -11.23
N CYS A 211 -12.18 10.11 -11.13
CA CYS A 211 -12.76 9.21 -12.11
C CYS A 211 -13.04 9.87 -13.47
N THR A 212 -12.85 11.19 -13.61
CA THR A 212 -13.01 11.91 -14.89
C THR A 212 -11.69 12.15 -15.62
N GLY A 213 -10.58 11.63 -15.10
CA GLY A 213 -9.25 11.81 -15.69
C GLY A 213 -8.56 13.10 -15.27
N SER A 214 -9.10 13.83 -14.28
CA SER A 214 -8.54 15.10 -13.82
C SER A 214 -7.61 14.90 -12.63
N ILE A 215 -6.42 15.51 -12.69
CA ILE A 215 -5.44 15.47 -11.61
C ILE A 215 -5.18 16.88 -11.11
N PHE A 216 -5.19 17.08 -9.79
CA PHE A 216 -4.87 18.36 -9.16
C PHE A 216 -3.63 18.25 -8.27
N ALA A 217 -2.88 19.34 -8.18
CA ALA A 217 -1.77 19.48 -7.24
C ALA A 217 -2.16 20.47 -6.15
N THR A 218 -1.91 20.10 -4.89
CA THR A 218 -2.13 20.96 -3.71
C THR A 218 -0.82 21.11 -2.95
N THR A 219 -0.44 22.35 -2.65
CA THR A 219 0.81 22.66 -1.93
C THR A 219 0.49 23.28 -0.58
N ARG A 220 1.19 22.82 0.47
CA ARG A 220 1.13 23.44 1.79
C ARG A 220 1.92 24.75 1.79
N THR A 221 1.32 25.81 2.31
CA THR A 221 1.94 27.14 2.43
C THR A 221 2.79 27.23 3.69
N GLU A 222 3.69 28.21 3.75
CA GLU A 222 4.51 28.47 4.94
C GLU A 222 3.67 28.76 6.20
N GLY A 223 2.49 29.36 6.03
CA GLY A 223 1.52 29.60 7.10
C GLY A 223 0.73 28.36 7.54
N GLY A 224 1.04 27.17 7.00
CA GLY A 224 0.39 25.91 7.33
C GLY A 224 -0.93 25.62 6.62
N GLY A 225 -1.41 26.55 5.78
CA GLY A 225 -2.59 26.35 4.93
C GLY A 225 -2.28 25.53 3.69
N PHE A 226 -3.30 25.25 2.87
CA PHE A 226 -3.15 24.47 1.63
C PHE A 226 -3.75 25.24 0.46
N VAL A 227 -3.05 25.22 -0.68
CA VAL A 227 -3.50 25.86 -1.93
C VAL A 227 -3.49 24.84 -3.04
N THR A 228 -4.67 24.62 -3.63
CA THR A 228 -4.85 23.76 -4.80
C THR A 228 -4.74 24.57 -6.08
N ASP A 229 -4.00 24.06 -7.06
CA ASP A 229 -3.93 24.65 -8.39
C ASP A 229 -5.31 24.67 -9.04
N THR A 230 -5.67 25.79 -9.69
CA THR A 230 -6.99 25.96 -10.30
C THR A 230 -7.18 25.16 -11.60
N ASN A 231 -6.07 24.84 -12.28
CA ASN A 231 -6.08 24.09 -13.53
C ASN A 231 -5.61 22.66 -13.28
N ALA A 232 -6.48 21.69 -13.64
CA ALA A 232 -6.14 20.28 -13.61
C ALA A 232 -5.08 19.93 -14.67
N TYR A 233 -4.31 18.89 -14.40
CA TYR A 233 -3.66 18.12 -15.46
C TYR A 233 -4.72 17.25 -16.14
N THR A 234 -4.76 17.31 -17.46
CA THR A 234 -5.76 16.61 -18.27
C THR A 234 -5.06 15.90 -19.42
N GLY A 235 -5.56 14.71 -19.77
CA GLY A 235 -4.97 13.89 -20.83
C GLY A 235 -5.28 12.41 -20.75
N HIS A 236 -5.74 11.92 -19.59
CA HIS A 236 -6.41 10.62 -19.50
C HIS A 236 -7.82 10.69 -20.08
N THR A 237 -8.29 9.58 -20.64
CA THR A 237 -9.65 9.43 -21.16
C THR A 237 -10.53 8.56 -20.26
N GLY A 238 -9.95 7.99 -19.20
CA GLY A 238 -10.63 7.22 -18.15
C GLY A 238 -10.34 7.77 -16.76
N SER A 239 -10.76 7.01 -15.76
CA SER A 239 -10.51 7.27 -14.34
C SER A 239 -9.02 7.23 -14.04
N VAL A 240 -8.54 8.10 -13.14
CA VAL A 240 -7.16 8.03 -12.63
C VAL A 240 -7.16 7.14 -11.40
N GLU A 241 -6.54 5.97 -11.51
CA GLU A 241 -6.56 4.93 -10.48
C GLU A 241 -5.38 5.06 -9.50
N GLU A 242 -4.21 5.48 -10.00
CA GLU A 242 -3.01 5.65 -9.19
C GLU A 242 -2.19 6.89 -9.58
N LEU A 243 -1.54 7.50 -8.60
CA LEU A 243 -0.59 8.60 -8.76
C LEU A 243 0.67 8.29 -7.95
N GLN A 244 1.85 8.51 -8.52
CA GLN A 244 3.11 8.47 -7.77
C GLN A 244 4.01 9.63 -8.18
N TRP A 245 4.41 10.46 -7.22
CA TRP A 245 5.52 11.37 -7.39
C TRP A 245 6.80 10.58 -7.64
N SER A 246 7.65 11.12 -8.52
CA SER A 246 8.97 10.56 -8.74
C SER A 246 9.78 10.60 -7.43
N PRO A 247 10.49 9.49 -7.09
CA PRO A 247 11.31 9.43 -5.89
C PRO A 247 12.59 10.28 -5.99
N ASN A 248 13.01 10.66 -7.20
CA ASN A 248 14.26 11.41 -7.44
C ASN A 248 14.06 12.75 -8.18
N GLU A 249 12.94 12.96 -8.88
CA GLU A 249 12.66 14.18 -9.63
C GLU A 249 11.51 14.99 -9.03
N ARG A 250 11.84 16.10 -8.33
CA ARG A 250 10.93 16.92 -7.50
C ARG A 250 9.62 17.35 -8.18
N ASN A 251 9.59 17.45 -9.50
CA ASN A 251 8.44 17.95 -10.26
C ASN A 251 7.84 16.91 -11.22
N VAL A 252 8.33 15.68 -11.20
CA VAL A 252 7.84 14.63 -12.08
C VAL A 252 6.92 13.72 -11.30
N PHE A 253 5.84 13.28 -11.92
CA PHE A 253 4.96 12.25 -11.38
C PHE A 253 4.44 11.35 -12.49
N ALA A 254 3.98 10.16 -12.11
CA ALA A 254 3.32 9.19 -12.95
C ALA A 254 1.85 9.06 -12.56
N SER A 255 1.01 8.69 -13.52
CA SER A 255 -0.38 8.31 -13.27
C SER A 255 -0.76 7.08 -14.07
N ALA A 256 -1.55 6.19 -13.48
CA ALA A 256 -2.21 5.07 -14.15
C ALA A 256 -3.72 5.33 -14.25
N SER A 257 -4.36 4.72 -15.25
CA SER A 257 -5.76 4.98 -15.56
C SER A 257 -6.47 3.76 -16.12
N SER A 258 -7.79 3.77 -15.96
CA SER A 258 -8.70 2.83 -16.65
C SER A 258 -8.70 2.97 -18.18
N ASP A 259 -8.03 3.96 -18.77
CA ASP A 259 -7.76 3.97 -20.21
C ASP A 259 -6.62 3.02 -20.65
N GLY A 260 -6.05 2.26 -19.70
CA GLY A 260 -4.96 1.30 -19.92
C GLY A 260 -3.60 1.96 -20.18
N THR A 261 -3.48 3.26 -19.95
CA THR A 261 -2.22 4.00 -20.11
C THR A 261 -1.59 4.40 -18.79
N VAL A 262 -0.26 4.46 -18.80
CA VAL A 262 0.52 5.20 -17.81
C VAL A 262 1.09 6.45 -18.47
N LYS A 263 1.00 7.57 -17.77
CA LYS A 263 1.49 8.86 -18.24
C LYS A 263 2.51 9.45 -17.27
N ILE A 264 3.56 10.05 -17.81
CA ILE A 264 4.54 10.84 -17.04
C ILE A 264 4.28 12.32 -17.26
N TRP A 265 4.33 13.08 -16.18
CA TRP A 265 3.98 14.49 -16.16
C TRP A 265 5.13 15.32 -15.60
N ASP A 266 5.29 16.54 -16.10
CA ASP A 266 6.13 17.56 -15.48
C ASP A 266 5.23 18.64 -14.89
N ALA A 267 5.21 18.75 -13.56
CA ALA A 267 4.40 19.69 -12.81
C ALA A 267 4.78 21.17 -13.07
N ARG A 268 5.93 21.44 -13.69
CA ARG A 268 6.33 22.78 -14.13
C ARG A 268 5.70 23.17 -15.46
N SER A 269 5.21 22.19 -16.22
CA SER A 269 4.67 22.43 -17.56
C SER A 269 3.38 23.24 -17.48
N LYS A 270 3.41 24.44 -18.08
CA LYS A 270 2.25 25.33 -18.16
C LYS A 270 1.11 24.73 -19.00
N SER A 271 1.41 23.82 -19.92
CA SER A 271 0.37 23.14 -20.72
C SER A 271 -0.42 22.13 -19.91
N ARG A 272 0.11 21.68 -18.75
CA ARG A 272 -0.51 20.67 -17.88
C ARG A 272 -0.84 19.36 -18.62
N LYS A 273 -0.15 19.10 -19.74
CA LYS A 273 -0.23 17.86 -20.50
C LYS A 273 0.91 16.92 -20.08
N HIS A 274 0.68 15.62 -20.27
CA HIS A 274 1.69 14.61 -20.06
C HIS A 274 2.86 14.81 -21.02
N ALA A 275 4.06 14.47 -20.55
CA ALA A 275 5.28 14.43 -21.36
C ALA A 275 5.40 13.11 -22.12
N ILE A 276 4.95 12.00 -21.51
CA ILE A 276 5.00 10.65 -22.08
C ILE A 276 3.67 9.97 -21.80
N SER A 277 3.18 9.16 -22.74
CA SER A 277 2.01 8.29 -22.59
C SER A 277 2.31 6.94 -23.21
N VAL A 278 2.16 5.87 -22.43
CA VAL A 278 2.41 4.50 -22.85
C VAL A 278 1.19 3.65 -22.55
N GLN A 279 0.73 2.88 -23.55
CA GLN A 279 -0.26 1.82 -23.31
C GLN A 279 0.44 0.67 -22.60
N VAL A 280 0.09 0.42 -21.34
CA VAL A 280 0.70 -0.63 -20.51
C VAL A 280 -0.15 -1.89 -20.46
N SER A 281 -1.46 -1.77 -20.66
CA SER A 281 -2.42 -2.87 -20.71
C SER A 281 -3.51 -2.60 -21.74
N ASN A 282 -4.20 -3.65 -22.19
CA ASN A 282 -5.46 -3.52 -22.94
C ASN A 282 -6.70 -3.44 -22.01
N THR A 283 -6.49 -3.56 -20.71
CA THR A 283 -7.46 -3.35 -19.63
C THR A 283 -7.04 -2.17 -18.76
N ASP A 284 -7.76 -1.92 -17.67
CA ASP A 284 -7.46 -0.87 -16.72
C ASP A 284 -6.09 -1.07 -16.07
N ALA A 285 -5.33 0.02 -15.95
CA ALA A 285 -4.11 0.07 -15.14
C ALA A 285 -4.47 0.62 -13.76
N ASN A 286 -4.52 -0.26 -12.77
CA ASN A 286 -5.11 0.01 -11.45
C ASN A 286 -4.10 0.61 -10.47
N VAL A 287 -2.86 0.13 -10.49
CA VAL A 287 -1.84 0.50 -9.49
C VAL A 287 -0.46 0.67 -10.10
N LEU A 288 0.38 1.44 -9.40
CA LEU A 288 1.76 1.74 -9.75
C LEU A 288 2.65 1.66 -8.51
N SER A 289 3.88 1.21 -8.71
CA SER A 289 4.94 1.36 -7.72
C SER A 289 6.23 1.81 -8.39
N TRP A 290 6.73 3.00 -8.03
CA TRP A 290 7.97 3.55 -8.53
C TRP A 290 9.13 3.11 -7.62
N SER A 291 10.11 2.39 -8.18
CA SER A 291 11.25 1.94 -7.38
C SER A 291 12.02 3.12 -6.80
N ARG A 292 12.21 3.13 -5.48
CA ARG A 292 12.96 4.18 -4.77
C ARG A 292 14.47 4.02 -4.92
N GLN A 293 14.93 2.77 -5.06
CA GLN A 293 16.35 2.42 -5.19
C GLN A 293 16.83 2.56 -6.63
N THR A 294 15.96 2.20 -7.59
CA THR A 294 16.27 2.20 -9.02
C THR A 294 15.24 3.06 -9.77
N PRO A 295 15.36 4.40 -9.75
CA PRO A 295 14.28 5.33 -10.14
C PRO A 295 13.87 5.35 -11.61
N HIS A 296 14.53 4.56 -12.45
CA HIS A 296 14.10 4.35 -13.83
C HIS A 296 13.16 3.15 -13.97
N LEU A 297 12.93 2.38 -12.90
CA LEU A 297 11.98 1.27 -12.87
C LEU A 297 10.64 1.71 -12.28
N LEU A 298 9.57 1.32 -12.97
CA LEU A 298 8.19 1.51 -12.56
C LEU A 298 7.46 0.19 -12.75
N ALA A 299 6.74 -0.27 -11.74
CA ALA A 299 5.87 -1.43 -11.85
C ALA A 299 4.41 -0.98 -12.02
N SER A 300 3.61 -1.72 -12.78
CA SER A 300 2.17 -1.50 -12.97
C SER A 300 1.38 -2.78 -12.78
N GLY A 301 0.21 -2.69 -12.16
CA GLY A 301 -0.75 -3.79 -11.98
C GLY A 301 -2.06 -3.50 -12.69
N HIS A 302 -2.67 -4.52 -13.27
CA HIS A 302 -3.79 -4.37 -14.20
C HIS A 302 -5.03 -5.17 -13.79
N ASP A 303 -6.16 -4.86 -14.44
CA ASP A 303 -7.46 -5.48 -14.14
C ASP A 303 -7.57 -6.96 -14.53
N ASP A 304 -6.77 -7.41 -15.50
CA ASP A 304 -6.72 -8.82 -15.92
C ASP A 304 -5.84 -9.72 -15.03
N GLY A 305 -5.34 -9.18 -13.91
CA GLY A 305 -4.43 -9.88 -13.00
C GLY A 305 -2.97 -9.91 -13.47
N SER A 306 -2.66 -9.31 -14.63
CA SER A 306 -1.28 -9.14 -15.04
C SER A 306 -0.62 -7.97 -14.29
N TRP A 307 0.70 -8.07 -14.11
CA TRP A 307 1.52 -6.97 -13.68
C TRP A 307 2.85 -6.97 -14.43
N SER A 308 3.44 -5.79 -14.57
CA SER A 308 4.61 -5.55 -15.42
C SER A 308 5.61 -4.62 -14.76
N VAL A 309 6.88 -4.80 -15.08
CA VAL A 309 7.97 -3.87 -14.74
C VAL A 309 8.45 -3.19 -16.01
N TRP A 310 8.70 -1.89 -15.91
CA TRP A 310 9.04 -1.01 -17.02
C TRP A 310 10.31 -0.23 -16.75
N ASP A 311 11.17 -0.11 -17.76
CA ASP A 311 12.28 0.84 -17.76
C ASP A 311 11.86 2.12 -18.49
N LEU A 312 11.71 3.22 -17.73
CA LEU A 312 11.29 4.52 -18.23
C LEU A 312 12.22 5.09 -19.31
N ARG A 313 13.49 4.67 -19.36
CA ARG A 313 14.45 5.10 -20.40
C ARG A 313 14.14 4.47 -21.75
N GLN A 314 13.43 3.34 -21.74
CA GLN A 314 13.03 2.61 -22.94
C GLN A 314 11.69 3.08 -23.48
N TRP A 315 10.93 3.85 -22.69
CA TRP A 315 9.66 4.42 -23.12
C TRP A 315 9.87 5.35 -24.30
N LYS A 316 9.08 5.12 -25.34
CA LYS A 316 9.13 5.91 -26.56
C LYS A 316 8.03 6.96 -26.54
N SER A 317 8.31 8.09 -27.20
CA SER A 317 7.31 9.15 -27.38
C SER A 317 6.12 8.60 -28.19
N PRO A 318 4.88 9.07 -27.94
CA PRO A 318 3.70 8.68 -28.71
C PRO A 318 3.83 8.86 -30.23
N ASP A 319 4.75 9.71 -30.71
CA ASP A 319 4.99 9.93 -32.14
C ASP A 319 5.81 8.83 -32.83
N THR A 320 6.24 7.79 -32.11
CA THR A 320 7.02 6.68 -32.68
C THR A 320 6.15 5.45 -32.91
N ALA A 321 6.32 4.78 -34.05
CA ALA A 321 5.56 3.58 -34.40
C ALA A 321 5.92 2.34 -33.54
N ALA A 322 6.97 2.41 -32.72
CA ALA A 322 7.43 1.30 -31.88
C ALA A 322 6.74 1.35 -30.51
N GLN A 323 6.08 0.27 -30.13
CA GLN A 323 5.48 0.13 -28.80
C GLN A 323 6.56 -0.06 -27.73
N SER A 324 6.42 0.64 -26.60
CA SER A 324 7.18 0.37 -25.39
C SER A 324 6.90 -1.06 -24.92
N LYS A 325 7.92 -1.78 -24.49
CA LYS A 325 7.79 -3.15 -23.97
C LYS A 325 8.17 -3.18 -22.49
N PRO A 326 7.50 -3.99 -21.67
CA PRO A 326 7.93 -4.21 -20.30
C PRO A 326 9.25 -4.98 -20.29
N VAL A 327 10.06 -4.76 -19.25
CA VAL A 327 11.28 -5.56 -19.00
C VAL A 327 10.93 -6.91 -18.36
N ALA A 328 9.81 -6.97 -17.62
CA ALA A 328 9.23 -8.20 -17.09
C ALA A 328 7.71 -8.10 -17.10
N ASN A 329 7.01 -9.20 -17.36
CA ASN A 329 5.54 -9.27 -17.34
C ASN A 329 5.10 -10.62 -16.76
N PHE A 330 4.24 -10.57 -15.76
CA PHE A 330 3.78 -11.73 -15.01
C PHE A 330 2.27 -11.86 -15.13
N ASN A 331 1.81 -13.08 -15.44
CA ASN A 331 0.39 -13.41 -15.57
C ASN A 331 0.09 -14.64 -14.69
N PHE A 332 0.17 -14.42 -13.38
CA PHE A 332 -0.05 -15.44 -12.35
C PHE A 332 -1.45 -15.32 -11.75
N HIS A 333 -1.81 -14.12 -11.27
CA HIS A 333 -3.10 -13.82 -10.66
C HIS A 333 -4.27 -14.01 -11.63
N LYS A 334 -5.47 -14.22 -11.07
CA LYS A 334 -6.69 -14.55 -11.85
C LYS A 334 -7.78 -13.50 -11.79
N GLU A 335 -7.58 -12.49 -10.95
CA GLU A 335 -8.47 -11.33 -10.76
C GLU A 335 -7.60 -10.08 -10.67
N GLN A 336 -8.24 -8.91 -10.67
CA GLN A 336 -7.59 -7.60 -10.75
C GLN A 336 -6.49 -7.40 -9.70
N ILE A 337 -5.37 -6.80 -10.09
CA ILE A 337 -4.34 -6.37 -9.14
C ILE A 337 -4.86 -5.16 -8.37
N THR A 338 -4.92 -5.27 -7.04
CA THR A 338 -5.48 -4.26 -6.13
C THR A 338 -4.41 -3.42 -5.45
N SER A 339 -3.19 -3.94 -5.30
CA SER A 339 -2.05 -3.23 -4.71
C SER A 339 -0.73 -3.82 -5.18
N LEU A 340 0.30 -2.97 -5.28
CA LEU A 340 1.61 -3.31 -5.82
C LEU A 340 2.65 -2.42 -5.14
N GLU A 341 3.66 -2.99 -4.48
CA GLU A 341 4.70 -2.19 -3.82
C GLU A 341 6.10 -2.80 -3.95
N TRP A 342 7.04 -2.03 -4.50
CA TRP A 342 8.47 -2.32 -4.39
C TRP A 342 8.90 -2.30 -2.93
N HIS A 343 9.73 -3.26 -2.53
CA HIS A 343 10.33 -3.25 -1.21
C HIS A 343 11.13 -1.94 -0.99
N PRO A 344 11.02 -1.30 0.19
CA PRO A 344 11.56 0.05 0.41
C PRO A 344 13.09 0.12 0.34
N THR A 345 13.78 -1.00 0.60
CA THR A 345 15.25 -1.06 0.66
C THR A 345 15.86 -2.15 -0.21
N ASP A 346 15.06 -2.92 -0.93
CA ASP A 346 15.50 -3.98 -1.82
C ASP A 346 14.87 -3.72 -3.19
N ASP A 347 15.69 -3.70 -4.23
CA ASP A 347 15.26 -3.31 -5.57
C ASP A 347 14.96 -4.50 -6.48
N SER A 348 14.95 -5.73 -5.95
CA SER A 348 14.43 -6.91 -6.64
C SER A 348 13.10 -7.40 -6.07
N ILE A 349 12.75 -7.04 -4.83
CA ILE A 349 11.54 -7.55 -4.17
C ILE A 349 10.31 -6.69 -4.44
N VAL A 350 9.19 -7.33 -4.79
CA VAL A 350 7.88 -6.68 -5.01
C VAL A 350 6.77 -7.47 -4.32
N SER A 351 5.87 -6.77 -3.62
CA SER A 351 4.61 -7.32 -3.12
C SER A 351 3.45 -7.01 -4.08
N VAL A 352 2.54 -7.97 -4.28
CA VAL A 352 1.38 -7.84 -5.17
C VAL A 352 0.13 -8.39 -4.50
N CYS A 353 -0.93 -7.59 -4.39
CA CYS A 353 -2.25 -8.04 -3.97
C CYS A 353 -3.19 -8.19 -5.16
N SER A 354 -4.06 -9.19 -5.13
CA SER A 354 -5.09 -9.40 -6.15
C SER A 354 -6.46 -9.67 -5.54
N GLY A 355 -7.51 -9.36 -6.30
CA GLY A 355 -8.90 -9.73 -6.01
C GLY A 355 -9.13 -11.25 -5.90
N ASP A 356 -8.14 -12.08 -6.23
CA ASP A 356 -8.15 -13.53 -6.05
C ASP A 356 -7.86 -13.96 -4.59
N ASN A 357 -7.84 -13.00 -3.66
CA ASN A 357 -7.56 -13.17 -2.23
C ASN A 357 -6.11 -13.56 -1.91
N THR A 358 -5.16 -13.23 -2.78
CA THR A 358 -3.74 -13.47 -2.53
C THR A 358 -2.92 -12.18 -2.44
N LEU A 359 -1.97 -12.19 -1.51
CA LEU A 359 -0.84 -11.27 -1.44
C LEU A 359 0.42 -12.09 -1.71
N THR A 360 1.15 -11.76 -2.76
CA THR A 360 2.32 -12.50 -3.22
C THR A 360 3.58 -11.68 -3.09
N LEU A 361 4.71 -12.34 -2.82
CA LEU A 361 6.03 -11.74 -2.81
C LEU A 361 6.83 -12.29 -3.98
N TRP A 362 7.57 -11.42 -4.65
CA TRP A 362 8.32 -11.74 -5.85
C TRP A 362 9.76 -11.28 -5.71
N ASP A 363 10.70 -12.09 -6.18
CA ASP A 363 12.11 -11.72 -6.33
C ASP A 363 12.49 -11.68 -7.82
N LEU A 364 12.69 -10.47 -8.33
CA LEU A 364 13.03 -10.22 -9.72
C LEU A 364 14.49 -10.53 -10.07
N ALA A 365 15.34 -10.82 -9.07
CA ALA A 365 16.72 -11.25 -9.30
C ALA A 365 16.82 -12.75 -9.62
N VAL A 366 15.75 -13.52 -9.37
CA VAL A 366 15.73 -14.96 -9.65
C VAL A 366 15.65 -15.21 -11.15
N GLU A 367 16.67 -15.88 -11.68
CA GLU A 367 16.66 -16.50 -13.00
C GLU A 367 16.86 -18.02 -12.80
N LEU A 368 15.95 -18.85 -13.31
CA LEU A 368 16.21 -20.29 -13.33
C LEU A 368 17.33 -20.59 -14.31
N ASP A 369 18.35 -21.32 -13.86
CA ASP A 369 19.22 -22.03 -14.78
C ASP A 369 18.53 -23.32 -15.30
N ASP A 370 19.03 -23.84 -16.42
CA ASP A 370 18.46 -25.03 -17.07
C ASP A 370 18.50 -26.29 -16.17
N GLU A 371 19.35 -26.33 -15.13
CA GLU A 371 19.51 -27.46 -14.21
C GLU A 371 18.48 -27.42 -13.06
N GLU A 372 18.20 -26.24 -12.49
CA GLU A 372 17.21 -26.03 -11.42
C GLU A 372 15.77 -26.24 -11.90
N SER A 373 15.50 -25.97 -13.19
CA SER A 373 14.20 -26.24 -13.81
C SER A 373 13.74 -27.70 -13.64
N LYS A 374 14.68 -28.66 -13.50
CA LYS A 374 14.41 -30.09 -13.34
C LYS A 374 13.81 -30.46 -11.98
N TYR A 375 13.98 -29.60 -10.97
CA TYR A 375 13.49 -29.83 -9.60
C TYR A 375 12.14 -29.19 -9.33
N THR A 376 11.58 -28.41 -10.28
CA THR A 376 10.29 -27.72 -10.12
C THR A 376 9.07 -28.65 -10.10
N ALA A 377 9.23 -29.97 -9.97
CA ALA A 377 8.15 -30.96 -9.83
C ALA A 377 6.99 -30.76 -10.83
N ASP A 378 7.30 -30.56 -12.12
CA ASP A 378 6.32 -30.30 -13.19
C ASP A 378 5.44 -29.04 -12.96
N VAL A 379 5.88 -28.09 -12.13
CA VAL A 379 5.21 -26.81 -11.89
C VAL A 379 5.56 -25.78 -12.97
N LYS A 380 5.09 -26.03 -14.20
CA LYS A 380 5.35 -25.15 -15.36
C LYS A 380 4.62 -23.81 -15.34
N ASP A 381 3.58 -23.69 -14.52
CA ASP A 381 2.68 -22.53 -14.51
C ASP A 381 3.00 -21.52 -13.39
N VAL A 382 3.99 -21.81 -12.53
CA VAL A 382 4.43 -20.91 -11.46
C VAL A 382 5.74 -20.26 -11.88
N PRO A 383 5.80 -18.92 -12.00
CA PRO A 383 7.04 -18.23 -12.31
C PRO A 383 8.07 -18.44 -11.19
N PRO A 384 9.36 -18.65 -11.50
CA PRO A 384 10.38 -18.84 -10.48
C PRO A 384 10.63 -17.62 -9.60
N GLN A 385 10.27 -16.44 -10.08
CA GLN A 385 10.33 -15.21 -9.31
C GLN A 385 9.28 -15.17 -8.18
N LEU A 386 8.25 -16.03 -8.20
CA LEU A 386 7.24 -16.07 -7.13
C LEU A 386 7.84 -16.73 -5.88
N LEU A 387 8.10 -15.91 -4.86
CA LEU A 387 8.75 -16.32 -3.61
C LEU A 387 7.74 -16.83 -2.57
N PHE A 388 6.57 -16.19 -2.48
CA PHE A 388 5.62 -16.45 -1.41
C PHE A 388 4.18 -16.15 -1.82
N VAL A 389 3.23 -16.89 -1.24
CA VAL A 389 1.78 -16.65 -1.39
C VAL A 389 1.12 -16.63 -0.02
N HIS A 390 0.60 -15.47 0.36
CA HIS A 390 -0.24 -15.26 1.54
C HIS A 390 -1.70 -15.18 1.13
N TYR A 391 -2.59 -15.96 1.76
CA TYR A 391 -4.03 -15.84 1.55
C TYR A 391 -4.63 -14.82 2.52
N MET A 392 -5.37 -13.86 2.00
CA MET A 392 -6.15 -12.89 2.78
C MET A 392 -7.46 -12.60 2.05
N GLU A 393 -8.59 -12.86 2.72
CA GLU A 393 -9.90 -12.63 2.13
C GLU A 393 -10.09 -11.15 1.75
N GLN A 394 -10.51 -10.92 0.50
CA GLN A 394 -10.80 -9.60 -0.07
C GLN A 394 -9.67 -8.58 0.15
N VAL A 395 -8.41 -9.00 0.03
CA VAL A 395 -7.25 -8.11 0.16
C VAL A 395 -7.37 -6.87 -0.77
N LYS A 396 -7.20 -5.68 -0.20
CA LYS A 396 -7.37 -4.39 -0.90
C LYS A 396 -6.06 -3.65 -1.09
N GLU A 397 -5.27 -3.55 -0.04
CA GLU A 397 -4.03 -2.78 -0.03
C GLU A 397 -2.99 -3.45 0.87
N ASN A 398 -1.71 -3.32 0.50
CA ASN A 398 -0.58 -3.68 1.36
C ASN A 398 0.46 -2.57 1.39
N HIS A 399 1.24 -2.54 2.47
CA HIS A 399 2.39 -1.67 2.64
C HIS A 399 3.52 -2.40 3.37
N TRP A 400 4.75 -2.21 2.91
CA TRP A 400 5.93 -2.63 3.66
C TRP A 400 6.12 -1.74 4.89
N HIS A 401 6.41 -2.34 6.04
CA HIS A 401 6.66 -1.57 7.25
C HIS A 401 8.01 -0.85 7.14
N PRO A 402 8.06 0.49 7.20
CA PRO A 402 9.27 1.24 6.87
C PRO A 402 10.36 1.19 7.96
N GLN A 403 10.07 0.59 9.12
CA GLN A 403 10.99 0.49 10.26
C GLN A 403 11.14 -0.95 10.82
N ILE A 404 10.40 -1.92 10.30
CA ILE A 404 10.48 -3.34 10.69
C ILE A 404 10.79 -4.09 9.39
N PRO A 405 12.07 -4.38 9.09
CA PRO A 405 12.46 -4.98 7.82
C PRO A 405 11.73 -6.30 7.57
N GLY A 406 11.24 -6.50 6.35
CA GLY A 406 10.50 -7.70 5.92
C GLY A 406 9.04 -7.77 6.39
N ALA A 407 8.62 -6.91 7.32
CA ALA A 407 7.22 -6.91 7.76
C ALA A 407 6.31 -6.20 6.76
N ILE A 408 5.13 -6.77 6.53
CA ILE A 408 4.07 -6.24 5.69
C ILE A 408 2.83 -6.07 6.55
N MET A 409 2.14 -4.96 6.33
CA MET A 409 0.76 -4.78 6.76
C MET A 409 -0.15 -4.83 5.53
N ALA A 410 -1.34 -5.42 5.67
CA ALA A 410 -2.34 -5.47 4.63
C ALA A 410 -3.75 -5.27 5.22
N THR A 411 -4.68 -4.81 4.38
CA THR A 411 -6.11 -4.67 4.74
C THR A 411 -6.96 -5.51 3.80
N GLY A 412 -8.05 -6.07 4.33
CA GLY A 412 -8.98 -6.94 3.59
C GLY A 412 -10.32 -7.08 4.30
N GLY A 413 -11.07 -8.13 3.94
CA GLY A 413 -12.41 -8.40 4.47
C GLY A 413 -12.42 -8.68 5.98
N SER A 414 -11.34 -9.26 6.51
CA SER A 414 -11.19 -9.62 7.93
C SER A 414 -10.48 -8.56 8.79
N GLY A 415 -10.35 -7.32 8.29
CA GLY A 415 -9.59 -6.25 8.97
C GLY A 415 -8.14 -6.18 8.48
N PHE A 416 -7.19 -6.17 9.40
CA PHE A 416 -5.77 -5.96 9.11
C PHE A 416 -4.93 -7.21 9.35
N GLY A 417 -4.09 -7.57 8.39
CA GLY A 417 -3.03 -8.57 8.54
C GLY A 417 -1.69 -7.88 8.77
N VAL A 418 -0.92 -8.32 9.77
CA VAL A 418 0.47 -7.89 9.97
C VAL A 418 1.33 -9.14 10.06
N PHE A 419 2.24 -9.31 9.10
CA PHE A 419 3.04 -10.51 9.02
C PHE A 419 4.46 -10.23 8.52
N LYS A 420 5.35 -11.18 8.78
CA LYS A 420 6.71 -11.23 8.27
C LYS A 420 7.02 -12.68 7.92
N THR A 421 7.44 -12.92 6.69
CA THR A 421 7.79 -14.26 6.21
C THR A 421 9.23 -14.58 6.59
N ILE A 422 9.63 -15.85 6.50
CA ILE A 422 11.04 -16.26 6.66
C ILE A 422 11.91 -15.89 5.43
N SER A 423 11.27 -15.52 4.32
CA SER A 423 11.93 -15.35 3.02
C SER A 423 12.34 -13.91 2.70
N VAL A 424 11.81 -12.90 3.42
CA VAL A 424 12.06 -11.46 3.17
C VAL A 424 12.36 -10.68 4.46
#